data_AF-A0A183IV84-F1
#
_entry.id   AF-A0A183IV84-F1
#
_cell.length_a   1.000
_cell.length_b   1.000
_cell.length_c   1.000
_cell.angle_alpha   90.00
_cell.angle_beta   90.00
_cell.angle_gamma   90.00
#
_symmetry.space_group_name_H-M   'P 1'
#
loop_
_entity.id
_entity.type
_entity.pdbx_description
1 polymer ?
#
loop_
_entity_poly.entity_id
_entity_poly.type
_entity_poly.pdbx_seq_one_letter_code
_entity_poly.pdbx_strand_id
1 'polypeptide(L)'
;MDLSSGRTSRSENGNQCHRENSMLYLLLMFGTLWLGLFIYNFRKTPYLTRSRREILADYALPVAVIIMSFTGSFCFSEVHVEHFDYSIVQPVGTLAAISRLPVGALLASVALGFCLSFLFFLDQNITSAIVNNQQNKLRKGTATHLDLLVVAILNICLSLFGLPWMHAAIPHSPLHVRALADVEERVSQGHVHEVITYVRETRLASLISHILIGLSALWLLPMPLQLIPRSVLDGLFLYMAATSVNGNEMFERILLLVTEQAAYPPTHYIRRVPQRKVHLFTVCQLLQLAVLCAFGFAPYPYVEMVFPLICFCFFPIRYVWLIDFLISYLLHYNRFNLV
;
A
#
# COMPACT_ATOMS: atom_id res chain seq x y z
N MET A 1 -45.47 -28.22 19.41
CA MET A 1 -44.27 -29.07 19.31
C MET A 1 -43.66 -28.87 17.91
N ASP A 2 -43.42 -27.64 17.47
CA ASP A 2 -42.30 -26.75 17.84
C ASP A 2 -40.94 -27.27 17.37
N LEU A 3 -40.55 -26.89 16.14
CA LEU A 3 -39.15 -26.90 15.67
C LEU A 3 -38.89 -26.02 14.43
N SER A 4 -39.87 -25.21 13.98
CA SER A 4 -39.73 -24.33 12.80
C SER A 4 -39.49 -22.84 13.13
N SER A 5 -39.46 -22.44 14.41
CA SER A 5 -39.38 -21.02 14.79
C SER A 5 -37.95 -20.49 15.06
N GLY A 6 -36.90 -21.28 14.79
CA GLY A 6 -35.52 -20.97 15.23
C GLY A 6 -34.55 -20.42 14.17
N ARG A 7 -34.96 -20.26 12.91
CA ARG A 7 -34.06 -19.81 11.82
C ARG A 7 -34.35 -18.40 11.28
N THR A 8 -35.44 -17.77 11.66
CA THR A 8 -35.84 -16.45 11.15
C THR A 8 -35.33 -15.28 12.00
N SER A 9 -34.78 -15.50 13.19
CA SER A 9 -34.35 -14.41 14.10
C SER A 9 -32.87 -13.99 14.00
N ARG A 10 -32.02 -14.71 13.25
CA ARG A 10 -30.58 -14.36 13.12
C ARG A 10 -30.23 -13.50 11.90
N SER A 11 -31.16 -13.29 10.98
CA SER A 11 -30.92 -12.48 9.76
C SER A 11 -31.54 -11.07 9.83
N GLU A 12 -32.29 -10.73 10.89
CA GLU A 12 -32.91 -9.41 11.04
C GLU A 12 -32.06 -8.39 11.82
N ASN A 13 -31.05 -8.83 12.58
CA ASN A 13 -30.16 -7.92 13.31
C ASN A 13 -29.00 -7.35 12.47
N GLY A 14 -28.82 -7.79 11.23
CA GLY A 14 -27.70 -7.36 10.36
C GLY A 14 -27.92 -6.02 9.63
N ASN A 15 -29.09 -5.37 9.80
CA ASN A 15 -29.47 -4.19 9.01
C ASN A 15 -29.93 -2.97 9.83
N GLN A 16 -29.84 -2.99 11.16
CA GLN A 16 -30.06 -1.77 11.94
C GLN A 16 -28.75 -0.97 12.02
N CYS A 17 -28.63 0.02 11.14
CA CYS A 17 -27.58 1.03 11.21
C CYS A 17 -27.84 1.94 12.41
N HIS A 18 -27.36 1.54 13.58
CA HIS A 18 -27.41 2.36 14.78
C HIS A 18 -26.44 3.54 14.64
N ARG A 19 -26.95 4.76 14.88
CA ARG A 19 -26.14 5.99 14.77
C ARG A 19 -24.92 5.95 15.71
N GLU A 20 -25.06 5.32 16.86
CA GLU A 20 -23.98 5.16 17.84
C GLU A 20 -22.81 4.31 17.29
N ASN A 21 -23.09 3.27 16.51
CA ASN A 21 -22.07 2.43 15.88
C ASN A 21 -21.29 3.22 14.84
N SER A 22 -21.96 4.03 14.00
CA SER A 22 -21.29 4.86 13.00
C SER A 22 -20.41 5.94 13.63
N MET A 23 -20.89 6.59 14.70
CA MET A 23 -20.11 7.62 15.41
C MET A 23 -18.88 7.01 16.09
N LEU A 24 -19.03 5.87 16.76
CA LEU A 24 -17.90 5.18 17.40
C LEU A 24 -16.90 4.66 16.36
N TYR A 25 -17.38 4.14 15.23
CA TYR A 25 -16.53 3.70 14.12
C TYR A 25 -15.65 4.85 13.61
N LEU A 26 -16.24 6.01 13.32
CA LEU A 26 -15.49 7.20 12.88
C LEU A 26 -14.54 7.73 13.95
N LEU A 27 -14.96 7.72 15.23
CA LEU A 27 -14.11 8.15 16.34
C LEU A 27 -12.87 7.27 16.47
N LEU A 28 -13.02 5.95 16.39
CA LEU A 28 -11.89 5.01 16.46
C LEU A 28 -10.99 5.10 15.22
N MET A 29 -11.57 5.24 14.02
CA MET A 29 -10.82 5.36 12.76
C MET A 29 -10.02 6.67 12.68
N PHE A 30 -10.64 7.82 12.97
CA PHE A 30 -9.90 9.09 12.98
C PHE A 30 -9.03 9.26 14.22
N GLY A 31 -9.43 8.68 15.35
CA GLY A 31 -8.65 8.67 16.58
C GLY A 31 -7.32 7.92 16.42
N THR A 32 -7.34 6.73 15.81
CA THR A 32 -6.11 5.99 15.48
C THR A 32 -5.20 6.76 14.53
N LEU A 33 -5.75 7.36 13.46
CA LEU A 33 -4.99 8.21 12.54
C LEU A 33 -4.35 9.39 13.28
N TRP A 34 -5.15 10.13 14.05
CA TRP A 34 -4.68 11.32 14.77
C TRP A 34 -3.61 10.97 15.79
N LEU A 35 -3.83 9.93 16.60
CA LEU A 35 -2.88 9.48 17.61
C LEU A 35 -1.59 8.97 16.96
N GLY A 36 -1.68 8.20 15.88
CA GLY A 36 -0.53 7.71 15.14
C GLY A 36 0.31 8.86 14.56
N LEU A 37 -0.34 9.84 13.91
CA LEU A 37 0.34 11.02 13.37
C LEU A 37 0.91 11.93 14.46
N PHE A 38 0.22 12.06 15.60
CA PHE A 38 0.70 12.83 16.74
C PHE A 38 1.99 12.23 17.31
N ILE A 39 2.01 10.92 17.57
CA ILE A 39 3.19 10.22 18.08
C ILE A 39 4.33 10.25 17.05
N TYR A 40 4.03 10.08 15.76
CA TYR A 40 5.02 10.19 14.69
C TYR A 40 5.64 11.60 14.60
N ASN A 41 4.80 12.65 14.64
CA ASN A 41 5.26 14.04 14.60
C ASN A 41 5.99 14.47 15.88
N PHE A 42 5.86 13.73 16.98
CA PHE A 42 6.63 13.95 18.20
C PHE A 42 8.14 13.90 17.95
N ARG A 43 8.57 13.19 16.89
CA ARG A 43 9.94 13.22 16.39
C ARG A 43 10.44 14.64 16.09
N LYS A 44 9.60 15.58 15.67
CA LYS A 44 10.02 16.96 15.34
C LYS A 44 10.04 17.89 16.54
N THR A 45 9.48 17.46 17.67
CA THR A 45 9.40 18.29 18.87
C THR A 45 10.72 18.33 19.63
N PRO A 46 11.02 19.42 20.35
CA PRO A 46 12.23 19.54 21.16
C PRO A 46 12.16 18.73 22.47
N TYR A 47 11.03 18.08 22.76
CA TYR A 47 10.83 17.29 23.97
C TYR A 47 11.49 15.91 23.84
N LEU A 48 12.02 15.36 24.94
CA LEU A 48 12.74 14.07 25.03
C LEU A 48 14.12 14.01 24.34
N THR A 49 14.91 13.02 24.77
CA THR A 49 16.19 12.68 24.14
C THR A 49 15.97 12.08 22.74
N ARG A 50 16.92 12.30 21.83
CA ARG A 50 16.85 11.85 20.43
C ARG A 50 16.52 10.36 20.28
N SER A 51 17.20 9.49 21.03
CA SER A 51 16.96 8.05 20.95
C SER A 51 15.55 7.64 21.39
N ARG A 52 14.98 8.31 22.41
CA ARG A 52 13.62 8.02 22.86
C ARG A 52 12.58 8.50 21.85
N ARG A 53 12.83 9.64 21.19
CA ARG A 53 11.99 10.15 20.10
C ARG A 53 11.98 9.21 18.89
N GLU A 54 13.13 8.68 18.51
CA GLU A 54 13.26 7.72 17.40
C GLU A 54 12.47 6.44 17.70
N ILE A 55 12.68 5.83 18.88
CA ILE A 55 11.93 4.65 19.32
C ILE A 55 10.42 4.92 19.32
N LEU A 56 9.99 6.07 19.86
CA LEU A 56 8.59 6.42 19.94
C LEU A 56 7.95 6.60 18.55
N ALA A 57 8.68 7.18 17.60
CA ALA A 57 8.22 7.34 16.22
C ALA A 57 8.11 6.00 15.48
N ASP A 58 9.03 5.06 15.72
CA ASP A 58 9.02 3.73 15.11
C ASP A 58 7.85 2.87 15.63
N TYR A 59 7.52 2.98 16.92
CA TYR A 59 6.39 2.29 17.54
C TYR A 59 5.06 3.07 17.51
N ALA A 60 5.01 4.22 16.84
CA ALA A 60 3.83 5.09 16.82
C ALA A 60 2.55 4.35 16.40
N LEU A 61 2.66 3.54 15.34
CA LEU A 61 1.53 2.83 14.76
C LEU A 61 1.03 1.66 15.63
N PRO A 62 1.88 0.71 16.08
CA PRO A 62 1.46 -0.31 17.05
C PRO A 62 0.86 0.27 18.33
N VAL A 63 1.46 1.33 18.89
CA VAL A 63 0.98 1.97 20.12
C VAL A 63 -0.39 2.60 19.91
N ALA A 64 -0.61 3.29 18.78
CA ALA A 64 -1.90 3.89 18.45
C ALA A 64 -3.00 2.84 18.31
N VAL A 65 -2.71 1.70 17.66
CA VAL A 65 -3.64 0.58 17.52
C VAL A 65 -3.99 -0.02 18.88
N ILE A 66 -3.02 -0.26 19.76
CA ILE A 66 -3.25 -0.82 21.10
C ILE A 66 -4.10 0.12 21.96
N ILE A 67 -3.77 1.42 21.99
CA ILE A 67 -4.50 2.40 22.80
C ILE A 67 -5.94 2.52 22.32
N MET A 68 -6.16 2.67 21.02
CA MET A 68 -7.52 2.83 20.48
C MET A 68 -8.33 1.54 20.52
N SER A 69 -7.69 0.37 20.40
CA SER A 69 -8.36 -0.92 20.62
C SER A 69 -8.80 -1.07 22.08
N PHE A 70 -7.93 -0.68 23.03
CA PHE A 70 -8.27 -0.67 24.45
C PHE A 70 -9.42 0.30 24.74
N THR A 71 -9.38 1.52 24.19
CA THR A 71 -10.48 2.49 24.34
C THR A 71 -11.78 1.97 23.73
N GLY A 72 -11.74 1.38 22.52
CA GLY A 72 -12.93 0.80 21.88
C GLY A 72 -13.52 -0.37 22.66
N SER A 73 -12.68 -1.25 23.20
CA SER A 73 -13.12 -2.44 23.91
C SER A 73 -13.56 -2.17 25.36
N PHE A 74 -12.86 -1.32 26.12
CA PHE A 74 -13.13 -1.07 27.55
C PHE A 74 -14.00 0.15 27.82
N CYS A 75 -13.87 1.25 27.06
CA CYS A 75 -14.70 2.44 27.29
C CYS A 75 -16.07 2.36 26.59
N PHE A 76 -16.19 1.56 25.54
CA PHE A 76 -17.41 1.43 24.74
C PHE A 76 -17.89 -0.03 24.61
N SER A 77 -17.75 -0.83 25.67
CA SER A 77 -18.16 -2.25 25.67
C SER A 77 -19.65 -2.48 25.38
N GLU A 78 -20.49 -1.47 25.56
CA GLU A 78 -21.94 -1.54 25.32
C GLU A 78 -22.34 -1.40 23.84
N VAL A 79 -21.44 -0.87 22.99
CA VAL A 79 -21.70 -0.65 21.57
C VAL A 79 -21.17 -1.81 20.76
N HIS A 80 -22.02 -2.44 19.95
CA HIS A 80 -21.64 -3.58 19.12
C HIS A 80 -20.75 -3.09 17.96
N VAL A 81 -19.43 -3.17 18.13
CA VAL A 81 -18.47 -2.95 17.05
C VAL A 81 -18.27 -4.26 16.30
N GLU A 82 -18.14 -4.19 14.97
CA GLU A 82 -17.72 -5.34 14.17
C GLU A 82 -16.28 -5.72 14.55
N HIS A 83 -16.13 -6.92 15.10
CA HIS A 83 -14.85 -7.51 15.45
C HIS A 83 -14.32 -8.34 14.27
N PHE A 84 -13.04 -8.71 14.33
CA PHE A 84 -12.45 -9.57 13.31
C PHE A 84 -12.98 -11.01 13.41
N ASP A 85 -13.89 -11.39 12.51
CA ASP A 85 -14.45 -12.73 12.45
C ASP A 85 -13.47 -13.71 11.77
N TYR A 86 -13.00 -14.70 12.54
CA TYR A 86 -12.19 -15.80 12.03
C TYR A 86 -13.03 -17.07 11.87
N SER A 87 -13.45 -17.33 10.64
CA SER A 87 -14.13 -18.58 10.26
C SER A 87 -13.12 -19.59 9.71
N ILE A 88 -12.80 -20.64 10.49
CA ILE A 88 -12.08 -21.85 10.04
C ILE A 88 -12.99 -22.64 9.09
N VAL A 89 -13.17 -22.19 7.85
CA VAL A 89 -14.21 -22.77 6.98
C VAL A 89 -13.66 -23.46 5.73
N GLN A 90 -12.35 -23.59 5.56
CA GLN A 90 -11.82 -24.42 4.47
C GLN A 90 -10.79 -25.46 4.94
N PRO A 91 -11.01 -26.76 4.66
CA PRO A 91 -9.98 -27.78 4.86
C PRO A 91 -8.82 -27.49 3.91
N VAL A 92 -7.70 -27.06 4.48
CA VAL A 92 -6.43 -26.89 3.78
C VAL A 92 -6.00 -28.24 3.23
N GLY A 93 -5.80 -28.35 1.91
CA GLY A 93 -5.29 -29.57 1.27
C GLY A 93 -6.29 -30.40 0.48
N THR A 94 -7.45 -29.86 0.07
CA THR A 94 -8.23 -30.51 -0.99
C THR A 94 -7.55 -30.28 -2.34
N LEU A 95 -7.00 -31.35 -2.92
CA LEU A 95 -6.38 -31.30 -4.24
C LEU A 95 -7.46 -30.92 -5.27
N ALA A 96 -7.19 -29.89 -6.08
CA ALA A 96 -8.13 -29.41 -7.08
C ALA A 96 -8.53 -30.54 -8.05
N ALA A 97 -9.83 -30.81 -8.19
CA ALA A 97 -10.36 -31.87 -9.06
C ALA A 97 -10.35 -31.44 -10.54
N ILE A 98 -9.16 -31.38 -11.14
CA ILE A 98 -8.92 -30.95 -12.54
C ILE A 98 -9.67 -31.85 -13.55
N SER A 99 -9.90 -33.12 -13.21
CA SER A 99 -10.47 -34.14 -14.10
C SER A 99 -11.96 -33.98 -14.43
N ARG A 100 -12.67 -33.06 -13.78
CA ARG A 100 -14.12 -32.82 -14.01
C ARG A 100 -14.43 -31.59 -14.87
N LEU A 101 -13.41 -30.87 -15.36
CA LEU A 101 -13.63 -29.61 -16.09
C LEU A 101 -13.88 -29.83 -17.60
N PRO A 102 -14.83 -29.09 -18.20
CA PRO A 102 -15.03 -29.11 -19.64
C PRO A 102 -13.84 -28.45 -20.37
N VAL A 103 -13.55 -28.91 -21.59
CA VAL A 103 -12.42 -28.42 -22.40
C VAL A 103 -12.49 -26.90 -22.66
N GLY A 104 -13.70 -26.35 -22.81
CA GLY A 104 -13.89 -24.90 -22.95
C GLY A 104 -13.44 -24.11 -21.71
N ALA A 105 -13.68 -24.63 -20.50
CA ALA A 105 -13.21 -24.00 -19.27
C ALA A 105 -11.69 -24.10 -19.12
N LEU A 106 -11.08 -25.19 -19.61
CA LEU A 106 -9.62 -25.33 -19.64
C LEU A 106 -9.00 -24.23 -20.52
N LEU A 107 -9.50 -24.03 -21.75
CA LEU A 107 -9.01 -22.96 -22.64
C LEU A 107 -9.19 -21.57 -22.04
N ALA A 108 -10.36 -21.30 -21.45
CA ALA A 108 -10.60 -20.03 -20.76
C ALA A 108 -9.64 -19.82 -19.58
N SER A 109 -9.36 -20.86 -18.79
CA SER A 109 -8.44 -20.78 -17.66
C SER A 109 -6.99 -20.48 -18.07
N VAL A 110 -6.55 -20.92 -19.25
CA VAL A 110 -5.22 -20.58 -19.80
C VAL A 110 -5.14 -19.09 -20.12
N ALA A 111 -6.17 -18.53 -20.76
CA ALA A 111 -6.21 -17.09 -21.07
C ALA A 111 -6.25 -16.24 -19.79
N LEU A 112 -7.07 -16.62 -18.82
CA LEU A 112 -7.14 -15.94 -17.52
C LEU A 112 -5.83 -16.08 -16.73
N GLY A 113 -5.21 -17.27 -16.76
CA GLY A 113 -3.92 -17.53 -16.12
C GLY A 113 -2.78 -16.70 -16.73
N PHE A 114 -2.80 -16.46 -18.04
CA PHE A 114 -1.86 -15.55 -18.68
C PHE A 114 -2.02 -14.10 -18.18
N CYS A 115 -3.25 -13.60 -18.11
CA CYS A 115 -3.53 -12.26 -17.62
C CYS A 115 -3.12 -12.08 -16.15
N LEU A 116 -3.38 -13.08 -15.32
CA LEU A 116 -2.96 -13.11 -13.92
C LEU A 116 -1.43 -13.19 -13.76
N SER A 117 -0.75 -14.03 -14.53
CA SER A 117 0.71 -14.12 -14.55
C SER A 117 1.33 -12.76 -14.88
N PHE A 118 0.71 -12.04 -15.82
CA PHE A 118 1.12 -10.69 -16.18
C PHE A 118 0.92 -9.67 -15.06
N LEU A 119 -0.17 -9.76 -14.29
CA LEU A 119 -0.39 -8.95 -13.08
C LEU A 119 0.75 -9.16 -12.07
N PHE A 120 1.07 -10.42 -11.77
CA PHE A 120 2.15 -10.74 -10.82
C PHE A 120 3.51 -10.26 -11.31
N PHE A 121 3.77 -10.37 -12.62
CA PHE A 121 4.96 -9.82 -13.22
C PHE A 121 5.05 -8.30 -13.01
N LEU A 122 3.98 -7.55 -13.26
CA LEU A 122 3.97 -6.10 -13.08
C LEU A 122 4.15 -5.71 -11.61
N ASP A 123 3.39 -6.31 -10.69
CA ASP A 123 3.45 -5.99 -9.27
C ASP A 123 4.84 -6.26 -8.68
N GLN A 124 5.45 -7.39 -9.05
CA GLN A 124 6.80 -7.74 -8.59
C GLN A 124 7.84 -6.74 -9.12
N ASN A 125 7.79 -6.39 -10.42
CA ASN A 125 8.75 -5.48 -11.01
C ASN A 125 8.58 -4.04 -10.51
N ILE A 126 7.35 -3.56 -10.34
CA ILE A 126 7.06 -2.23 -9.80
C ILE A 126 7.53 -2.15 -8.34
N THR A 127 7.17 -3.14 -7.52
CA THR A 127 7.59 -3.17 -6.11
C THR A 127 9.12 -3.25 -6.00
N SER A 128 9.76 -4.09 -6.80
CA SER A 128 11.22 -4.21 -6.82
C SER A 128 11.89 -2.92 -7.28
N ALA A 129 11.34 -2.21 -8.28
CA ALA A 129 11.86 -0.93 -8.74
C ALA A 129 11.73 0.18 -7.68
N ILE A 130 10.63 0.20 -6.92
CA ILE A 130 10.43 1.16 -5.82
C ILE A 130 11.42 0.91 -4.68
N VAL A 131 11.60 -0.37 -4.30
CA VAL A 131 12.55 -0.75 -3.25
C VAL A 131 13.99 -0.48 -3.68
N ASN A 132 14.34 -0.82 -4.92
CA ASN A 132 15.68 -0.65 -5.48
C ASN A 132 15.95 0.76 -6.01
N ASN A 133 15.09 1.73 -5.71
CA ASN A 133 15.33 3.12 -6.06
C ASN A 133 16.66 3.60 -5.44
N GLN A 134 17.47 4.32 -6.22
CA GLN A 134 18.77 4.84 -5.79
C GLN A 134 18.65 5.75 -4.55
N GLN A 135 17.50 6.37 -4.33
CA GLN A 135 17.19 7.14 -3.12
C GLN A 135 17.28 6.31 -1.83
N ASN A 136 16.98 5.02 -1.90
CA ASN A 136 17.04 4.10 -0.74
C ASN A 136 18.47 3.62 -0.44
N LYS A 137 19.46 3.93 -1.30
CA LYS A 137 20.89 3.62 -1.10
C LYS A 137 21.18 2.18 -0.65
N LEU A 138 20.47 1.21 -1.23
CA LEU A 138 20.74 -0.22 -1.01
C LEU A 138 22.14 -0.58 -1.53
N ARG A 139 22.84 -1.44 -0.79
CA ARG A 139 24.22 -1.85 -1.08
C ARG A 139 24.29 -3.17 -1.85
N LYS A 140 23.37 -4.10 -1.58
CA LYS A 140 23.34 -5.38 -2.28
C LYS A 140 22.70 -5.23 -3.66
N GLY A 141 23.19 -6.02 -4.61
CA GLY A 141 22.68 -6.06 -5.98
C GLY A 141 21.23 -6.57 -6.05
N THR A 142 20.55 -6.20 -7.13
CA THR A 142 19.15 -6.57 -7.39
C THR A 142 19.05 -7.97 -7.98
N ALA A 143 18.13 -8.80 -7.50
CA ALA A 143 17.91 -10.16 -8.00
C ALA A 143 16.47 -10.35 -8.53
N THR A 144 15.99 -9.40 -9.35
CA THR A 144 14.59 -9.32 -9.80
C THR A 144 14.09 -10.59 -10.49
N HIS A 145 14.92 -11.21 -11.32
CA HIS A 145 14.58 -12.46 -12.02
C HIS A 145 14.45 -13.65 -11.09
N LEU A 146 15.32 -13.73 -10.06
CA LEU A 146 15.26 -14.81 -9.07
C LEU A 146 14.02 -14.66 -8.20
N ASP A 147 13.68 -13.43 -7.80
CA ASP A 147 12.47 -13.16 -7.03
C ASP A 147 11.20 -13.60 -7.79
N LEU A 148 11.14 -13.31 -9.09
CA LEU A 148 10.03 -13.73 -9.95
C LEU A 148 9.92 -15.27 -10.05
N LEU A 149 11.06 -15.96 -10.20
CA LEU A 149 11.09 -17.42 -10.24
C LEU A 149 10.60 -18.04 -8.92
N VAL A 150 11.03 -17.50 -7.78
CA VAL A 150 10.61 -17.99 -6.46
C VAL A 150 9.12 -17.78 -6.25
N VAL A 151 8.58 -16.61 -6.60
CA VAL A 151 7.13 -16.32 -6.52
C VAL A 151 6.33 -17.26 -7.43
N ALA A 152 6.83 -17.57 -8.63
CA ALA A 152 6.18 -18.51 -9.54
C ALA A 152 6.12 -19.93 -8.94
N ILE A 153 7.24 -20.45 -8.41
CA ILE A 153 7.29 -21.78 -7.77
C ILE A 153 6.35 -21.83 -6.55
N LEU A 154 6.35 -20.80 -5.71
CA LEU A 154 5.47 -20.73 -4.53
C LEU A 154 3.99 -20.73 -4.92
N ASN A 155 3.61 -19.95 -5.94
CA ASN A 155 2.21 -19.89 -6.38
C ASN A 155 1.74 -21.18 -7.05
N ILE A 156 2.62 -21.92 -7.75
CA ILE A 156 2.31 -23.27 -8.24
C ILE A 156 1.97 -24.19 -7.06
N CYS A 157 2.80 -24.18 -6.01
CA CYS A 157 2.54 -24.97 -4.80
C CYS A 157 1.22 -24.55 -4.12
N LEU A 158 0.99 -23.25 -3.91
CA LEU A 158 -0.25 -22.74 -3.30
C LEU A 158 -1.49 -23.14 -4.11
N SER A 159 -1.41 -23.06 -5.44
CA SER A 159 -2.49 -23.46 -6.33
C SER A 159 -2.82 -24.96 -6.26
N LEU A 160 -1.83 -25.83 -6.02
CA LEU A 160 -2.05 -27.26 -5.85
C LEU A 160 -2.80 -27.58 -4.54
N PHE A 161 -2.53 -26.81 -3.48
CA PHE A 161 -3.17 -26.97 -2.17
C PHE A 161 -4.47 -26.17 -2.00
N GLY A 162 -4.90 -25.41 -3.01
CA GLY A 162 -6.08 -24.56 -2.95
C GLY A 162 -5.93 -23.36 -2.01
N LEU A 163 -4.69 -22.97 -1.71
CA LEU A 163 -4.38 -21.83 -0.85
C LEU A 163 -4.41 -20.51 -1.64
N PRO A 164 -4.69 -19.37 -0.98
CA PRO A 164 -4.65 -18.07 -1.64
C PRO A 164 -3.23 -17.78 -2.17
N TRP A 165 -3.16 -17.14 -3.33
CA TRP A 165 -1.91 -16.78 -3.96
C TRP A 165 -1.21 -15.64 -3.24
N MET A 166 0.12 -15.64 -3.32
CA MET A 166 0.97 -14.62 -2.72
C MET A 166 1.54 -13.72 -3.83
N HIS A 167 1.43 -12.41 -3.62
CA HIS A 167 1.98 -11.40 -4.53
C HIS A 167 2.77 -10.33 -3.77
N ALA A 168 3.54 -9.51 -4.50
CA ALA A 168 4.29 -8.42 -3.90
C ALA A 168 3.34 -7.34 -3.34
N ALA A 169 3.60 -6.90 -2.11
CA ALA A 169 2.82 -5.86 -1.46
C ALA A 169 3.46 -4.49 -1.67
N ILE A 170 2.85 -3.69 -2.56
CA ILE A 170 3.38 -2.38 -3.00
C ILE A 170 3.61 -1.40 -1.85
N PRO A 171 2.68 -1.13 -0.91
CA PRO A 171 2.93 -0.19 0.17
C PRO A 171 3.78 -0.80 1.29
N HIS A 172 3.67 -2.11 1.53
CA HIS A 172 4.34 -2.77 2.65
C HIS A 172 5.85 -2.89 2.44
N SER A 173 6.31 -3.24 1.24
CA SER A 173 7.74 -3.38 0.94
C SER A 173 8.57 -2.10 1.16
N PRO A 174 8.20 -0.92 0.64
CA PRO A 174 8.93 0.33 0.91
C PRO A 174 8.79 0.78 2.36
N LEU A 175 7.65 0.55 3.02
CA LEU A 175 7.51 0.83 4.45
C LEU A 175 8.44 -0.04 5.29
N HIS A 176 8.58 -1.32 4.93
CA HIS A 176 9.54 -2.21 5.58
C HIS A 176 10.98 -1.71 5.39
N VAL A 177 11.37 -1.34 4.16
CA VAL A 177 12.70 -0.77 3.90
C VAL A 177 12.93 0.52 4.70
N ARG A 178 11.92 1.40 4.77
CA ARG A 178 11.98 2.65 5.54
C ARG A 178 12.12 2.39 7.04
N ALA A 179 11.47 1.36 7.58
CA ALA A 179 11.61 0.98 8.98
C ALA A 179 13.01 0.42 9.34
N LEU A 180 13.76 -0.08 8.34
CA LEU A 180 15.16 -0.50 8.51
C LEU A 180 16.18 0.59 8.08
N ALA A 181 15.69 1.77 7.69
CA ALA A 181 16.50 2.86 7.19
C ALA A 181 16.74 3.92 8.27
N ASP A 182 17.99 4.34 8.41
CA ASP A 182 18.35 5.52 9.20
C ASP A 182 18.09 6.77 8.33
N VAL A 183 17.15 7.62 8.78
CA VAL A 183 16.74 8.84 8.07
C VAL A 183 17.38 10.05 8.74
N GLU A 184 18.15 10.82 7.99
CA GLU A 184 18.71 12.09 8.45
C GLU A 184 18.01 13.27 7.78
N GLU A 185 17.70 14.30 8.57
CA GLU A 185 17.27 15.58 8.05
C GLU A 185 18.51 16.39 7.62
N ARG A 186 18.65 16.62 6.31
CA ARG A 186 19.68 17.48 5.75
C ARG A 186 19.06 18.76 5.22
N VAL A 187 19.56 19.89 5.69
CA VAL A 187 19.17 21.20 5.17
C VAL A 187 19.95 21.44 3.89
N SER A 188 19.28 21.35 2.74
CA SER A 188 19.84 21.74 1.45
C SER A 188 19.11 22.99 0.98
N GLN A 189 19.86 24.06 0.72
CA GLN A 189 19.32 25.33 0.17
C GLN A 189 18.14 25.92 0.96
N GLY A 190 18.19 25.85 2.31
CA GLY A 190 17.17 26.43 3.20
C GLY A 190 15.93 25.55 3.42
N HIS A 191 15.81 24.40 2.75
CA HIS A 191 14.76 23.42 3.00
C HIS A 191 15.32 22.15 3.67
N VAL A 192 14.57 21.65 4.65
CA VAL A 192 14.88 20.41 5.37
C VAL A 192 14.40 19.24 4.51
N HIS A 193 15.33 18.41 4.03
CA HIS A 193 15.01 17.18 3.31
C HIS A 193 15.37 15.97 4.16
N GLU A 194 14.43 15.04 4.28
CA GLU A 194 14.68 13.71 4.86
C GLU A 194 15.43 12.86 3.83
N VAL A 195 16.69 12.55 4.09
CA VAL A 195 17.54 11.72 3.23
C VAL A 195 17.88 10.44 3.96
N ILE A 196 17.58 9.30 3.35
CA ILE A 196 18.02 7.99 3.84
C ILE A 196 19.55 7.93 3.73
N THR A 197 20.25 7.69 4.83
CA THR A 197 21.72 7.58 4.81
C THR A 197 22.19 6.15 4.69
N TYR A 198 21.58 5.26 5.47
CA TYR A 198 21.97 3.87 5.57
C TYR A 198 20.75 2.97 5.78
N VAL A 199 20.73 1.82 5.13
CA VAL A 199 19.67 0.81 5.27
C VAL A 199 20.26 -0.49 5.79
N ARG A 200 19.67 -1.04 6.84
CA ARG A 200 20.07 -2.32 7.43
C ARG A 200 19.43 -3.45 6.65
N GLU A 201 20.15 -4.02 5.70
CA GLU A 201 19.65 -5.15 4.90
C GLU A 201 19.73 -6.49 5.67
N THR A 202 18.67 -6.82 6.42
CA THR A 202 18.60 -8.03 7.22
C THR A 202 17.59 -9.05 6.66
N ARG A 203 17.93 -10.34 6.75
CA ARG A 203 17.01 -11.46 6.42
C ARG A 203 16.19 -11.94 7.61
N LEU A 204 16.68 -11.67 8.83
CA LEU A 204 16.04 -12.12 10.07
C LEU A 204 14.74 -11.38 10.36
N ALA A 205 14.64 -10.09 10.01
CA ALA A 205 13.43 -9.31 10.26
C ALA A 205 12.22 -9.91 9.54
N SER A 206 12.36 -10.30 8.26
CA SER A 206 11.28 -10.94 7.51
C SER A 206 11.02 -12.38 7.99
N LEU A 207 12.06 -13.14 8.31
CA LEU A 207 11.87 -14.51 8.82
C LEU A 207 11.10 -14.50 10.14
N ILE A 208 11.49 -13.64 11.08
CA ILE A 208 10.83 -13.49 12.37
C ILE A 208 9.39 -13.00 12.18
N SER A 209 9.14 -12.04 11.29
CA SER A 209 7.78 -11.56 11.05
C SER A 209 6.86 -12.66 10.53
N HIS A 210 7.30 -13.49 9.58
CA HIS A 210 6.49 -14.59 9.04
C HIS A 210 6.29 -15.71 10.07
N ILE A 211 7.30 -16.02 10.90
CA ILE A 211 7.15 -16.97 12.02
C ILE A 211 6.15 -16.44 13.04
N LEU A 212 6.20 -15.15 13.38
CA LEU A 212 5.25 -14.53 14.30
C LEU A 212 3.83 -14.48 13.73
N ILE A 213 3.67 -14.26 12.42
CA ILE A 213 2.36 -14.36 11.74
C ILE A 213 1.83 -15.80 11.82
N GLY A 214 2.68 -16.81 11.58
CA GLY A 214 2.28 -18.21 11.72
C GLY A 214 1.89 -18.58 13.16
N LEU A 215 2.66 -18.10 14.14
CA LEU A 215 2.38 -18.32 15.56
C LEU A 215 1.11 -17.57 16.01
N SER A 216 0.91 -16.33 15.55
CA SER A 216 -0.28 -15.55 15.88
C SER A 216 -1.53 -16.19 15.29
N ALA A 217 -1.45 -16.77 14.09
CA ALA A 217 -2.56 -17.52 13.52
C ALA A 217 -2.93 -18.77 14.34
N LEU A 218 -1.96 -19.46 14.94
CA LEU A 218 -2.22 -20.66 15.73
C LEU A 218 -2.68 -20.37 17.17
N TRP A 219 -2.09 -19.35 17.81
CA TRP A 219 -2.25 -19.09 19.25
C TRP A 219 -3.01 -17.80 19.59
N LEU A 220 -2.89 -16.76 18.77
CA LEU A 220 -3.36 -15.40 19.07
C LEU A 220 -4.74 -15.09 18.44
N LEU A 221 -5.09 -15.76 17.34
CA LEU A 221 -6.40 -15.64 16.69
C LEU A 221 -7.62 -15.93 17.58
N PRO A 222 -7.63 -16.94 18.48
CA PRO A 222 -8.86 -17.32 19.18
C PRO A 222 -9.27 -16.41 20.35
N MET A 223 -8.39 -15.56 20.90
CA MET A 223 -8.72 -14.83 22.14
C MET A 223 -8.38 -13.32 22.10
N PRO A 224 -7.13 -12.88 21.89
CA PRO A 224 -6.81 -11.44 21.94
C PRO A 224 -7.02 -10.68 20.62
N LEU A 225 -6.85 -11.32 19.45
CA LEU A 225 -6.92 -10.59 18.17
C LEU A 225 -8.35 -10.21 17.76
N GLN A 226 -9.34 -10.99 18.21
CA GLN A 226 -10.76 -10.66 18.03
C GLN A 226 -11.18 -9.40 18.79
N LEU A 227 -10.43 -8.99 19.81
CA LEU A 227 -10.74 -7.78 20.58
C LEU A 227 -10.44 -6.49 19.81
N ILE A 228 -9.70 -6.59 18.69
CA ILE A 228 -9.36 -5.42 17.88
C ILE A 228 -10.56 -5.06 17.01
N PRO A 229 -11.16 -3.87 17.20
CA PRO A 229 -12.27 -3.44 16.38
C PRO A 229 -11.84 -3.20 14.92
N ARG A 230 -12.69 -3.56 13.95
CA ARG A 230 -12.39 -3.35 12.53
C ARG A 230 -12.11 -1.87 12.19
N SER A 231 -12.81 -0.94 12.85
CA SER A 231 -12.62 0.51 12.71
C SER A 231 -11.18 0.98 13.00
N VAL A 232 -10.50 0.33 13.95
CA VAL A 232 -9.10 0.64 14.30
C VAL A 232 -8.16 0.19 13.18
N LEU A 233 -8.44 -0.96 12.56
CA LEU A 233 -7.68 -1.47 11.41
C LEU A 233 -7.86 -0.57 10.18
N ASP A 234 -9.06 -0.06 9.95
CA ASP A 234 -9.33 0.89 8.86
C ASP A 234 -8.58 2.21 9.07
N GLY A 235 -8.47 2.68 10.32
CA GLY A 235 -7.62 3.83 10.65
C GLY A 235 -6.12 3.56 10.52
N LEU A 236 -5.66 2.35 10.81
CA LEU A 236 -4.31 1.86 10.49
C LEU A 236 -4.05 1.90 8.97
N PHE A 237 -4.97 1.42 8.14
CA PHE A 237 -4.86 1.51 6.68
C PHE A 237 -4.83 2.96 6.20
N LEU A 238 -5.65 3.84 6.79
CA LEU A 238 -5.65 5.26 6.47
C LEU A 238 -4.33 5.95 6.84
N TYR A 239 -3.73 5.58 7.99
CA TYR A 239 -2.39 6.05 8.37
C TYR A 239 -1.31 5.60 7.38
N MET A 240 -1.33 4.33 6.98
CA MET A 240 -0.39 3.82 5.97
C MET A 240 -0.58 4.52 4.62
N ALA A 241 -1.83 4.76 4.21
CA ALA A 241 -2.14 5.53 3.00
C ALA A 241 -1.57 6.96 3.09
N ALA A 242 -1.86 7.70 4.17
CA ALA A 242 -1.38 9.07 4.36
C ALA A 242 0.15 9.17 4.40
N THR A 243 0.82 8.24 5.08
CA THR A 243 2.29 8.23 5.17
C THR A 243 2.97 7.78 3.88
N SER A 244 2.33 6.91 3.08
CA SER A 244 2.86 6.46 1.78
C SER A 244 2.85 7.55 0.69
N VAL A 245 1.97 8.54 0.84
CA VAL A 245 1.90 9.69 -0.08
C VAL A 245 3.08 10.65 0.14
N ASN A 246 3.62 10.71 1.36
CA ASN A 246 4.79 11.53 1.70
C ASN A 246 6.05 10.94 1.06
N GLY A 247 6.71 11.73 0.20
CA GLY A 247 7.87 11.30 -0.59
C GLY A 247 7.51 10.78 -1.99
N ASN A 248 6.23 10.83 -2.38
CA ASN A 248 5.84 10.58 -3.76
C ASN A 248 6.02 11.85 -4.60
N GLU A 249 6.97 11.80 -5.52
CA GLU A 249 7.27 12.84 -6.51
C GLU A 249 6.04 13.29 -7.32
N MET A 250 5.10 12.39 -7.63
CA MET A 250 3.86 12.77 -8.31
C MET A 250 2.99 13.64 -7.40
N PHE A 251 2.87 13.29 -6.12
CA PHE A 251 2.08 14.05 -5.16
C PHE A 251 2.69 15.42 -4.88
N GLU A 252 4.01 15.53 -4.76
CA GLU A 252 4.69 16.81 -4.65
C GLU A 252 4.38 17.72 -5.84
N ARG A 253 4.38 17.19 -7.06
CA ARG A 253 4.02 17.96 -8.26
C ARG A 253 2.53 18.29 -8.35
N ILE A 254 1.65 17.46 -7.78
CA ILE A 254 0.22 17.79 -7.63
C ILE A 254 0.05 18.96 -6.66
N LEU A 255 0.78 18.96 -5.54
CA LEU A 255 0.75 20.07 -4.59
C LEU A 255 1.22 21.38 -5.23
N LEU A 256 2.23 21.33 -6.11
CA LEU A 256 2.67 22.50 -6.88
C LEU A 256 1.59 23.10 -7.80
N LEU A 257 0.53 22.37 -8.18
CA LEU A 257 -0.60 22.95 -8.93
C LEU A 257 -1.43 23.90 -8.06
N VAL A 258 -1.44 23.68 -6.74
CA VAL A 258 -2.24 24.45 -5.77
C VAL A 258 -1.40 25.54 -5.10
N THR A 259 -0.08 25.32 -4.96
CA THR A 259 0.84 26.28 -4.36
C THR A 259 0.99 27.55 -5.21
N GLU A 260 1.06 28.71 -4.56
CA GLU A 260 1.36 29.98 -5.21
C GLU A 260 2.80 30.02 -5.75
N GLN A 261 3.02 30.65 -6.90
CA GLN A 261 4.32 30.70 -7.58
C GLN A 261 5.46 31.27 -6.71
N ALA A 262 5.14 32.21 -5.81
CA ALA A 262 6.11 32.82 -4.91
C ALA A 262 6.61 31.84 -3.82
N ALA A 263 5.83 30.82 -3.49
CA ALA A 263 6.13 29.83 -2.46
C ALA A 263 6.76 28.55 -3.02
N TYR A 264 7.18 28.55 -4.28
CA TYR A 264 7.79 27.36 -4.89
C TYR A 264 9.13 27.05 -4.23
N PRO A 265 9.35 25.81 -3.74
CA PRO A 265 10.63 25.43 -3.20
C PRO A 265 11.70 25.48 -4.31
N PRO A 266 12.94 25.92 -4.01
CA PRO A 266 14.03 25.98 -4.97
C PRO A 266 14.60 24.58 -5.29
N THR A 267 13.78 23.69 -5.84
CA THR A 267 14.20 22.35 -6.27
C THR A 267 14.90 22.39 -7.64
N HIS A 268 15.73 21.39 -7.90
CA HIS A 268 16.54 21.31 -9.13
C HIS A 268 15.69 21.31 -10.41
N TYR A 269 14.51 20.68 -10.38
CA TYR A 269 13.62 20.56 -11.54
C TYR A 269 12.83 21.84 -11.83
N ILE A 270 12.43 22.61 -10.81
CA ILE A 270 11.70 23.89 -10.97
C ILE A 270 12.56 24.95 -11.65
N ARG A 271 13.88 24.93 -11.42
CA ARG A 271 14.82 25.90 -12.02
C ARG A 271 15.13 25.66 -13.50
N ARG A 272 15.00 24.41 -13.98
CA ARG A 272 15.45 24.01 -15.33
C ARG A 272 14.32 23.97 -16.35
N VAL A 273 13.08 23.74 -15.91
CA VAL A 273 11.95 23.48 -16.83
C VAL A 273 10.89 24.57 -16.68
N PRO A 274 10.33 25.10 -17.78
CA PRO A 274 9.24 26.07 -17.71
C PRO A 274 8.01 25.47 -17.03
N GLN A 275 7.40 26.23 -16.12
CA GLN A 275 6.29 25.78 -15.25
C GLN A 275 5.10 25.20 -16.02
N ARG A 276 4.71 25.81 -17.14
CA ARG A 276 3.60 25.33 -17.98
C ARG A 276 3.79 23.88 -18.45
N LYS A 277 5.03 23.49 -18.72
CA LYS A 277 5.36 22.13 -19.16
C LYS A 277 5.30 21.13 -18.00
N VAL A 278 5.67 21.56 -16.79
CA VAL A 278 5.52 20.76 -15.56
C VAL A 278 4.04 20.52 -15.27
N HIS A 279 3.20 21.56 -15.33
CA HIS A 279 1.76 21.42 -15.10
C HIS A 279 1.05 20.59 -16.18
N LEU A 280 1.43 20.74 -17.46
CA LEU A 280 0.90 19.88 -18.53
C LEU A 280 1.23 18.41 -18.27
N PHE A 281 2.48 18.13 -17.87
CA PHE A 281 2.91 16.78 -17.54
C PHE A 281 2.14 16.20 -16.35
N THR A 282 1.91 16.97 -15.28
CA THR A 282 1.16 16.50 -14.11
C THR A 282 -0.30 16.24 -14.43
N VAL A 283 -0.93 17.08 -15.24
CA VAL A 283 -2.32 16.86 -15.70
C VAL A 283 -2.42 15.58 -16.55
N CYS A 284 -1.46 15.33 -17.44
CA CYS A 284 -1.42 14.07 -18.19
C CYS A 284 -1.24 12.85 -17.26
N GLN A 285 -0.38 12.94 -16.22
CA GLN A 285 -0.23 11.88 -15.22
C GLN A 285 -1.52 11.65 -14.42
N LEU A 286 -2.21 12.71 -14.02
CA LEU A 286 -3.50 12.62 -13.33
C LEU A 286 -4.57 11.98 -14.20
N LEU A 287 -4.59 12.29 -15.50
CA LEU A 287 -5.52 11.66 -16.44
C LEU A 287 -5.24 10.15 -16.59
N GLN A 288 -3.96 9.75 -16.68
CA GLN A 288 -3.58 8.33 -16.70
C GLN A 288 -3.99 7.62 -15.40
N LEU A 289 -3.77 8.25 -14.25
CA LEU A 289 -4.22 7.74 -12.95
C LEU A 289 -5.75 7.60 -12.89
N ALA A 290 -6.50 8.60 -13.36
CA ALA A 290 -7.96 8.56 -13.39
C ALA A 290 -8.48 7.42 -14.26
N VAL A 291 -7.85 7.16 -15.40
CA VAL A 291 -8.17 6.00 -16.24
C VAL A 291 -7.91 4.70 -15.48
N LEU A 292 -6.75 4.54 -14.84
CA LEU A 292 -6.44 3.36 -14.03
C LEU A 292 -7.44 3.17 -12.88
N CYS A 293 -7.81 4.24 -12.19
CA CYS A 293 -8.81 4.20 -11.12
C CYS A 293 -10.20 3.81 -11.64
N ALA A 294 -10.61 4.29 -12.81
CA ALA A 294 -11.91 3.93 -13.39
C ALA A 294 -12.03 2.43 -13.69
N PHE A 295 -10.94 1.82 -14.20
CA PHE A 295 -10.89 0.38 -14.45
C PHE A 295 -10.70 -0.45 -13.16
N GLY A 296 -9.92 0.05 -12.20
CA GLY A 296 -9.66 -0.63 -10.92
C GLY A 296 -10.85 -0.60 -9.96
N PHE A 297 -11.66 0.46 -9.96
CA PHE A 297 -12.88 0.56 -9.15
C PHE A 297 -14.14 0.07 -9.88
N ALA A 298 -13.98 -0.58 -11.03
CA ALA A 298 -15.10 -1.11 -11.77
C ALA A 298 -15.78 -2.25 -10.98
N PRO A 299 -17.13 -2.29 -10.90
CA PRO A 299 -17.84 -3.33 -10.15
C PRO A 299 -17.77 -4.72 -10.79
N TYR A 300 -17.25 -4.81 -12.02
CA TYR A 300 -17.17 -6.06 -12.79
C TYR A 300 -15.78 -6.70 -12.63
N PRO A 301 -15.66 -7.91 -12.07
CA PRO A 301 -14.36 -8.59 -11.86
C PRO A 301 -13.58 -8.78 -13.16
N TYR A 302 -14.29 -8.96 -14.28
CA TYR A 302 -13.68 -9.12 -15.59
C TYR A 302 -12.94 -7.87 -16.08
N VAL A 303 -13.41 -6.68 -15.68
CA VAL A 303 -12.80 -5.40 -16.05
C VAL A 303 -11.55 -5.16 -15.22
N GLU A 304 -11.59 -5.53 -13.94
CA GLU A 304 -10.43 -5.49 -13.04
C GLU A 304 -9.28 -6.37 -13.55
N MET A 305 -9.57 -7.51 -14.16
CA MET A 305 -8.53 -8.38 -14.76
C MET A 305 -7.76 -7.72 -15.90
N VAL A 306 -8.33 -6.73 -16.60
CA VAL A 306 -7.69 -6.02 -17.72
C VAL A 306 -6.79 -4.87 -17.22
N PHE A 307 -6.93 -4.45 -15.95
CA PHE A 307 -6.11 -3.43 -15.31
C PHE A 307 -4.59 -3.54 -15.57
N PRO A 308 -3.93 -4.69 -15.35
CA PRO A 308 -2.49 -4.83 -15.61
C PRO A 308 -2.11 -4.63 -17.08
N LEU A 309 -2.96 -5.05 -18.03
CA LEU A 309 -2.71 -4.83 -19.46
C LEU A 309 -2.73 -3.34 -19.80
N ILE A 310 -3.70 -2.59 -19.25
CA ILE A 310 -3.79 -1.13 -19.43
C ILE A 310 -2.57 -0.44 -18.83
N CYS A 311 -2.17 -0.83 -17.61
CA CYS A 311 -0.98 -0.31 -16.95
C CYS A 311 0.27 -0.51 -17.82
N PHE A 312 0.44 -1.72 -18.37
CA PHE A 312 1.54 -2.00 -19.29
C PHE A 312 1.51 -1.16 -20.56
N CYS A 313 0.35 -0.97 -21.18
CA CYS A 313 0.19 -0.13 -22.35
C CYS A 313 0.59 1.33 -22.11
N PHE A 314 0.50 1.84 -20.87
CA PHE A 314 0.94 3.20 -20.54
C PHE A 314 2.46 3.38 -20.49
N PHE A 315 3.25 2.32 -20.26
CA PHE A 315 4.71 2.41 -20.28
C PHE A 315 5.30 2.86 -21.64
N PRO A 316 4.98 2.22 -22.79
CA PRO A 316 5.50 2.65 -24.08
C PRO A 316 4.95 4.01 -24.50
N ILE A 317 3.67 4.30 -24.19
CA ILE A 317 3.08 5.62 -24.45
C ILE A 317 3.89 6.70 -23.73
N ARG A 318 4.22 6.49 -22.46
CA ARG A 318 5.07 7.39 -21.69
C ARG A 318 6.45 7.53 -22.31
N TYR A 319 7.07 6.45 -22.80
CA TYR A 319 8.40 6.52 -23.40
C TYR A 319 8.42 7.39 -24.66
N VAL A 320 7.46 7.20 -25.57
CA VAL A 320 7.34 8.00 -26.80
C VAL A 320 7.05 9.47 -26.46
N TRP A 321 6.06 9.73 -25.61
CA TRP A 321 5.70 11.10 -25.21
C TRP A 321 6.83 11.82 -24.45
N LEU A 322 7.56 11.11 -23.59
CA LEU A 322 8.69 11.68 -22.85
C LEU A 322 9.85 12.01 -23.79
N ILE A 323 10.11 11.19 -24.80
CA ILE A 323 11.13 11.46 -25.82
C ILE A 323 10.77 12.69 -26.64
N ASP A 324 9.53 12.81 -27.12
CA ASP A 324 9.08 13.99 -27.85
C ASP A 324 9.15 15.26 -26.98
N PHE A 325 8.86 15.11 -25.68
CA PHE A 325 9.01 16.18 -24.70
C PHE A 325 10.49 16.58 -24.48
N LEU A 326 11.40 15.61 -24.38
CA LEU A 326 12.83 15.84 -24.18
C LEU A 326 13.50 16.43 -25.44
N ILE A 327 13.09 15.99 -26.62
CA ILE A 327 13.51 16.55 -27.92
C ILE A 327 13.02 17.99 -28.06
N SER A 328 11.76 18.27 -27.72
CA SER A 328 11.22 19.65 -27.70
C SER A 328 12.01 20.55 -26.73
N TYR A 329 12.42 20.01 -25.58
CA TYR A 329 13.25 20.73 -24.61
C TYR A 329 14.67 21.00 -25.15
N LEU A 330 15.34 20.00 -25.71
CA LEU A 330 16.68 20.13 -26.30
C LEU A 330 16.68 21.11 -27.48
N LEU A 331 15.64 21.10 -28.33
CA LEU A 331 15.48 22.05 -29.42
C LEU A 331 15.25 23.49 -28.92
N HIS A 332 14.53 23.67 -27.81
CA HIS A 332 14.36 24.99 -27.19
C HIS A 332 15.66 25.47 -26.53
N TYR A 333 16.40 24.58 -25.87
CA TYR A 333 17.68 24.88 -25.23
C TYR A 333 18.77 25.28 -26.25
N ASN A 334 18.89 24.53 -27.36
CA ASN A 334 19.82 24.88 -28.43
C ASN A 334 19.46 26.19 -29.15
N ARG A 335 18.17 26.56 -29.22
CA ARG A 335 17.77 27.86 -29.76
C ARG A 335 18.21 29.05 -28.90
N PHE A 336 18.35 28.88 -27.59
CA PHE A 336 18.74 29.94 -26.66
C PHE A 336 20.25 30.04 -26.41
N ASN A 337 21.04 29.02 -26.76
CA ASN A 337 22.51 29.06 -26.70
C ASN A 337 23.18 29.40 -28.06
N LEU A 338 22.40 29.64 -29.11
CA LEU A 338 22.88 30.05 -30.45
C LEU A 338 22.57 31.53 -30.77
N VAL A 339 22.17 32.31 -29.77
CA VAL A 339 22.08 33.78 -29.78
C VAL A 339 22.87 34.28 -28.58
#